data_AF-A0A7S4PY77-F1
#
_entry.id   AF-A0A7S4PY77-F1
#
_cell.length_a   1.000
_cell.length_b   1.000
_cell.length_c   1.000
_cell.angle_alpha   90.00
_cell.angle_beta   90.00
_cell.angle_gamma   90.00
#
_symmetry.space_group_name_H-M   'P 1'
#
loop_
_entity.id
_entity.type
_entity.pdbx_description
1 polymer ?
#
loop_
_entity_poly.entity_id
_entity_poly.type
_entity_poly.pdbx_seq_one_letter_code
_entity_poly.pdbx_strand_id
1 'polypeptide(L)'
;EPCLAAEARSFAALLAEQNPNPQPCARGPDRGLRAGQLLDFCARFQHFIRDRTMYYVVGSIVHPVTAPAQLSYVELAGPVPTQWFVSHFWGHQFAELCISIEKHAQVVEAVKRATPWRDTAYWICSFSNNQHRVREELGRDWSESSFYLALRSPGVQGTCLIVDERALPLTRSWCLFEVAQTIQFEDEADAGDGSSMRSVSSGRRGGVFFCTRSGIVNEGQAAVDVSMGLAKRMVALRLEDASASNPDDQAQIHRFIRTRMGGFEKMNRCIRERIARALGTAESVAMANFASIKSALAASGDGQDGPASARPSSSSGVGALGHDPGSPGSLHSSIASGLSASSTDPGLQRSSQRGTDYKTDGQRQRQADRR
;
A
#
# COMPACT_ATOMS: atom_id res chain seq x y z
N GLU A 1 30.08 0.43 8.78
CA GLU A 1 28.64 0.44 8.44
C GLU A 1 28.28 1.74 7.72
N PRO A 2 27.39 1.74 6.73
CA PRO A 2 26.95 2.98 6.09
C PRO A 2 26.20 3.86 7.12
N CYS A 3 26.60 5.12 7.24
CA CYS A 3 25.92 6.09 8.09
C CYS A 3 24.71 6.68 7.35
N LEU A 4 23.55 6.77 8.00
CA LEU A 4 22.32 7.32 7.42
C LEU A 4 22.52 8.72 6.81
N ALA A 5 23.32 9.57 7.46
CA ALA A 5 23.59 10.91 6.95
C ALA A 5 24.37 10.91 5.63
N ALA A 6 25.29 9.95 5.45
CA ALA A 6 26.01 9.79 4.19
C ALA A 6 25.08 9.25 3.09
N GLU A 7 24.22 8.29 3.44
CA GLU A 7 23.21 7.75 2.54
C GLU A 7 22.23 8.82 2.05
N ALA A 8 21.74 9.66 2.97
CA ALA A 8 20.84 10.77 2.66
C ALA A 8 21.49 11.80 1.73
N ARG A 9 22.77 12.14 1.93
CA ARG A 9 23.50 13.04 1.03
C ARG A 9 23.68 12.45 -0.36
N SER A 10 24.08 11.19 -0.44
CA SER A 10 24.23 10.50 -1.71
C SER A 10 22.90 10.38 -2.45
N PHE A 11 21.80 10.13 -1.74
CA PHE A 11 20.48 10.11 -2.33
C PHE A 11 20.00 11.48 -2.79
N ALA A 12 20.27 12.55 -2.03
CA ALA A 12 19.98 13.92 -2.46
C ALA A 12 20.74 14.31 -3.75
N ALA A 13 21.99 13.85 -3.91
CA ALA A 13 22.74 14.03 -5.15
C ALA A 13 22.07 13.31 -6.33
N LEU A 14 21.61 12.06 -6.13
CA LEU A 14 20.85 11.33 -7.15
C LEU A 14 19.56 12.07 -7.56
N LEU A 15 18.82 12.63 -6.60
CA LEU A 15 17.63 13.44 -6.90
C LEU A 15 17.99 14.68 -7.72
N ALA A 16 19.11 15.33 -7.42
CA ALA A 16 19.59 16.48 -8.19
C ALA A 16 20.02 16.10 -9.62
N GLU A 17 20.51 14.88 -9.85
CA GLU A 17 20.78 14.38 -11.21
C GLU A 17 19.47 14.14 -11.99
N GLN A 18 18.45 13.59 -11.32
CA GLN A 18 17.15 13.29 -11.92
C GLN A 18 16.30 14.54 -12.17
N ASN A 19 16.41 15.54 -11.30
CA ASN A 19 15.71 16.80 -11.36
C ASN A 19 16.67 17.95 -11.01
N PRO A 20 17.47 18.44 -11.98
CA PRO A 20 18.53 19.42 -11.73
C PRO A 20 18.06 20.79 -11.23
N ASN A 21 16.81 21.15 -11.52
CA ASN A 21 16.25 22.45 -11.20
C ASN A 21 14.89 22.29 -10.49
N PRO A 22 14.85 21.68 -9.29
CA PRO A 22 13.59 21.45 -8.60
C PRO A 22 12.92 22.80 -8.27
N GLN A 23 11.63 22.91 -8.56
CA GLN A 23 10.85 24.12 -8.31
C GLN A 23 9.70 23.83 -7.33
N PRO A 24 9.28 24.84 -6.55
CA PRO A 24 8.03 24.74 -5.81
C PRO A 24 6.84 24.47 -6.75
N CYS A 25 5.97 23.55 -6.34
CA CYS A 25 4.68 23.30 -6.95
C CYS A 25 3.58 23.98 -6.16
N ALA A 26 2.49 24.33 -6.84
CA ALA A 26 1.28 24.76 -6.15
C ALA A 26 0.78 23.65 -5.19
N ARG A 27 0.09 24.06 -4.12
CA ARG A 27 -0.60 23.13 -3.22
C ARG A 27 -1.67 22.37 -4.00
N GLY A 28 -1.86 21.09 -3.68
CA GLY A 28 -2.89 20.26 -4.31
C GLY A 28 -2.36 19.16 -5.22
N PRO A 29 -3.04 18.90 -6.35
CA PRO A 29 -2.92 17.63 -7.09
C PRO A 29 -1.61 17.47 -7.87
N ASP A 30 -0.84 18.52 -8.09
CA ASP A 30 0.38 18.43 -8.91
C ASP A 30 1.59 17.87 -8.14
N ARG A 31 1.40 17.50 -6.87
CA ARG A 31 2.43 16.89 -6.01
C ARG A 31 2.23 15.38 -5.84
N GLY A 32 2.02 14.68 -6.95
CA GLY A 32 1.99 13.22 -6.99
C GLY A 32 3.39 12.61 -7.05
N LEU A 33 3.58 11.49 -6.35
CA LEU A 33 4.76 10.64 -6.35
C LEU A 33 4.48 9.34 -7.10
N ARG A 34 5.31 8.95 -8.05
CA ARG A 34 5.16 7.65 -8.75
C ARG A 34 5.44 6.50 -7.79
N ALA A 35 4.73 5.37 -7.96
CA ALA A 35 5.00 4.15 -7.20
C ALA A 35 6.46 3.71 -7.28
N GLY A 36 7.08 3.80 -8.47
CA GLY A 36 8.50 3.50 -8.66
C GLY A 36 9.40 4.37 -7.78
N GLN A 37 9.17 5.68 -7.75
CA GLN A 37 9.95 6.61 -6.91
C GLN A 37 9.79 6.31 -5.41
N LEU A 38 8.59 5.92 -4.96
CA LEU A 38 8.35 5.50 -3.57
C LEU A 38 9.12 4.22 -3.23
N LEU A 39 9.09 3.23 -4.12
CA LEU A 39 9.77 1.96 -3.90
C LEU A 39 11.29 2.09 -3.96
N ASP A 40 11.81 2.92 -4.86
CA ASP A 40 13.24 3.19 -4.95
C ASP A 40 13.74 3.91 -3.69
N PHE A 41 12.95 4.86 -3.15
CA PHE A 41 13.19 5.46 -1.84
C PHE A 41 13.20 4.39 -0.73
N CYS A 42 12.20 3.50 -0.70
CA CYS A 42 12.11 2.45 0.30
C CYS A 42 13.32 1.50 0.24
N ALA A 43 13.67 1.03 -0.96
CA ALA A 43 14.80 0.13 -1.21
C ALA A 43 16.13 0.78 -0.80
N ARG A 44 16.31 2.08 -1.09
CA ARG A 44 17.51 2.83 -0.71
C ARG A 44 17.71 2.87 0.80
N PHE A 45 16.64 3.11 1.56
CA PHE A 45 16.74 3.30 3.01
C PHE A 45 16.31 2.09 3.84
N GLN A 46 16.00 0.94 3.22
CA GLN A 46 15.41 -0.23 3.89
C GLN A 46 16.18 -0.68 5.15
N HIS A 47 17.52 -0.66 5.11
CA HIS A 47 18.36 -1.09 6.23
C HIS A 47 18.25 -0.16 7.45
N PHE A 48 17.93 1.11 7.21
CA PHE A 48 17.68 2.10 8.24
C PHE A 48 16.21 2.14 8.65
N ILE A 49 15.27 1.90 7.73
CA ILE A 49 13.85 1.96 8.05
C ILE A 49 13.43 0.73 8.85
N ARG A 50 13.71 -0.50 8.37
CA ARG A 50 13.24 -1.76 8.98
C ARG A 50 11.74 -1.65 9.33
N ASP A 51 11.37 -1.92 10.58
CA ASP A 51 9.98 -1.87 11.07
C ASP A 51 9.55 -0.49 11.59
N ARG A 52 10.29 0.57 11.25
CA ARG A 52 10.00 1.93 11.74
C ARG A 52 8.83 2.56 10.99
N THR A 53 8.20 3.51 11.66
CA THR A 53 6.97 4.16 11.22
C THR A 53 7.24 5.36 10.32
N MET A 54 6.19 5.94 9.74
CA MET A 54 6.32 7.17 8.94
C MET A 54 6.93 8.33 9.76
N TYR A 55 6.72 8.38 11.08
CA TYR A 55 7.36 9.38 11.95
C TYR A 55 8.89 9.35 11.85
N TYR A 56 9.47 8.15 11.85
CA TYR A 56 10.91 7.99 11.68
C TYR A 56 11.36 8.41 10.28
N VAL A 57 10.65 7.97 9.25
CA VAL A 57 10.98 8.27 7.84
C VAL A 57 10.97 9.78 7.61
N VAL A 58 9.94 10.49 8.09
CA VAL A 58 9.85 11.93 7.94
C VAL A 58 10.96 12.64 8.72
N GLY A 59 11.12 12.33 10.00
CA GLY A 59 12.07 13.04 10.87
C GLY A 59 13.54 12.75 10.58
N SER A 60 13.86 11.52 10.14
CA SER A 60 15.24 11.05 10.00
C SER A 60 15.72 10.97 8.55
N ILE A 61 14.82 10.99 7.56
CA ILE A 61 15.18 10.82 6.15
C ILE A 61 14.61 11.96 5.30
N VAL A 62 13.29 12.11 5.22
CA VAL A 62 12.65 13.11 4.33
C VAL A 62 13.11 14.52 4.71
N HIS A 63 12.98 14.90 5.98
CA HIS A 63 13.34 16.26 6.41
C HIS A 63 14.83 16.57 6.20
N PRO A 64 15.81 15.70 6.55
CA PRO A 64 17.21 15.91 6.18
C PRO A 64 17.47 16.00 4.68
N VAL A 65 16.88 15.11 3.87
CA VAL A 65 17.07 15.11 2.40
C VAL A 65 16.53 16.39 1.77
N THR A 66 15.38 16.89 2.24
CA THR A 66 14.75 18.07 1.66
C THR A 66 15.21 19.39 2.26
N ALA A 67 15.95 19.37 3.38
CA ALA A 67 16.39 20.57 4.09
C ALA A 67 17.17 21.58 3.24
N PRO A 68 18.12 21.19 2.37
CA PRO A 68 18.89 22.17 1.59
C PRO A 68 18.03 23.02 0.65
N ALA A 69 16.98 22.44 0.06
CA ALA A 69 16.09 23.12 -0.87
C ALA A 69 14.86 23.76 -0.20
N GLN A 70 14.51 23.34 1.03
CA GLN A 70 13.29 23.74 1.72
C GLN A 70 12.01 23.45 0.91
N LEU A 71 12.03 22.36 0.15
CA LEU A 71 10.92 21.87 -0.67
C LEU A 71 10.28 20.62 -0.04
N SER A 72 9.10 20.23 -0.52
CA SER A 72 8.57 18.88 -0.32
C SER A 72 9.46 17.82 -0.98
N TYR A 73 9.30 16.56 -0.59
CA TYR A 73 10.06 15.48 -1.23
C TYR A 73 9.69 15.34 -2.70
N VAL A 74 8.40 15.46 -3.03
CA VAL A 74 7.91 15.29 -4.39
C VAL A 74 8.46 16.36 -5.34
N GLU A 75 8.55 17.61 -4.87
CA GLU A 75 9.17 18.70 -5.64
C GLU A 75 10.65 18.41 -5.96
N LEU A 76 11.38 17.72 -5.08
CA LEU A 76 12.74 17.24 -5.36
C LEU A 76 12.75 16.06 -6.32
N ALA A 77 11.88 15.07 -6.09
CA ALA A 77 11.89 13.81 -6.83
C ALA A 77 11.41 13.93 -8.29
N GLY A 78 10.77 15.04 -8.65
CA GLY A 78 10.14 15.21 -9.95
C GLY A 78 8.62 15.01 -9.81
N PRO A 79 7.87 16.11 -9.56
CA PRO A 79 6.44 16.06 -9.30
C PRO A 79 5.65 15.65 -10.56
N VAL A 80 4.57 14.90 -10.36
CA VAL A 80 3.63 14.53 -11.43
C VAL A 80 2.17 14.74 -11.00
N PRO A 81 1.23 14.91 -11.94
CA PRO A 81 -0.19 14.97 -11.61
C PRO A 81 -0.66 13.73 -10.86
N THR A 82 -1.33 13.94 -9.73
CA THR A 82 -1.83 12.88 -8.86
C THR A 82 -2.94 12.09 -9.55
N GLN A 83 -2.84 10.76 -9.49
CA GLN A 83 -3.90 9.85 -9.90
C GLN A 83 -4.67 9.29 -8.71
N TRP A 84 -4.01 9.06 -7.58
CA TRP A 84 -4.62 8.45 -6.39
C TRP A 84 -4.24 9.21 -5.13
N PHE A 85 -5.20 9.40 -4.23
CA PHE A 85 -4.93 9.97 -2.90
C PHE A 85 -4.62 8.85 -1.91
N VAL A 86 -3.65 9.04 -1.02
CA VAL A 86 -3.30 8.06 0.01
C VAL A 86 -3.68 8.58 1.39
N SER A 87 -4.59 7.85 2.04
CA SER A 87 -4.94 8.05 3.45
C SER A 87 -4.21 6.99 4.28
N HIS A 88 -3.34 7.42 5.19
CA HIS A 88 -2.59 6.51 6.07
C HIS A 88 -2.46 7.06 7.49
N PHE A 89 -2.20 6.16 8.45
CA PHE A 89 -1.77 6.54 9.79
C PHE A 89 -0.24 6.54 9.88
N TRP A 90 0.36 7.65 10.32
CA TRP A 90 1.82 7.77 10.44
C TRP A 90 2.45 6.78 11.44
N GLY A 91 1.67 6.25 12.38
CA GLY A 91 2.12 5.22 13.32
C GLY A 91 2.16 3.80 12.73
N HIS A 92 1.70 3.60 11.49
CA HIS A 92 1.96 2.36 10.76
C HIS A 92 3.41 2.29 10.29
N GLN A 93 3.90 1.05 10.13
CA GLN A 93 5.22 0.79 9.57
C GLN A 93 5.27 1.32 8.13
N PHE A 94 6.38 1.94 7.75
CA PHE A 94 6.52 2.48 6.40
C PHE A 94 6.51 1.40 5.31
N ALA A 95 7.01 0.21 5.62
CA ALA A 95 6.99 -0.93 4.71
C ALA A 95 5.55 -1.31 4.30
N GLU A 96 4.60 -1.25 5.24
CA GLU A 96 3.18 -1.56 4.98
C GLU A 96 2.57 -0.59 3.95
N LEU A 97 2.91 0.70 4.02
CA LEU A 97 2.54 1.69 2.99
C LEU A 97 3.12 1.30 1.63
N CYS A 98 4.42 1.03 1.56
CA CYS A 98 5.10 0.74 0.30
C CYS A 98 4.53 -0.50 -0.40
N ILE A 99 4.38 -1.60 0.35
CA ILE A 99 3.82 -2.86 -0.18
C ILE A 99 2.37 -2.67 -0.62
N SER A 100 1.56 -1.98 0.18
CA SER A 100 0.15 -1.73 -0.17
C SER A 100 0.00 -0.89 -1.44
N ILE A 101 0.88 0.11 -1.63
CA ILE A 101 0.89 0.96 -2.85
C ILE A 101 1.39 0.19 -4.06
N GLU A 102 2.41 -0.66 -3.91
CA GLU A 102 2.87 -1.56 -4.98
C GLU A 102 1.74 -2.47 -5.45
N LYS A 103 1.08 -3.17 -4.51
CA LYS A 103 -0.05 -4.04 -4.81
C LYS A 103 -1.15 -3.27 -5.50
N HIS A 104 -1.54 -2.11 -4.97
CA HIS A 104 -2.58 -1.29 -5.57
C HIS A 104 -2.23 -0.88 -7.01
N ALA A 105 -1.00 -0.41 -7.25
CA ALA A 105 -0.53 -0.02 -8.58
C ALA A 105 -0.59 -1.18 -9.59
N GLN A 106 -0.18 -2.39 -9.17
CA GLN A 106 -0.24 -3.60 -10.00
C GLN A 106 -1.68 -3.95 -10.40
N VAL A 107 -2.66 -3.77 -9.50
CA VAL A 107 -4.07 -3.95 -9.84
C VAL A 107 -4.55 -2.93 -10.84
N VAL A 108 -4.22 -1.65 -10.62
CA VAL A 108 -4.63 -0.57 -11.53
C VAL A 108 -4.10 -0.82 -12.95
N GLU A 109 -2.85 -1.25 -13.08
CA GLU A 109 -2.27 -1.64 -14.37
C GLU A 109 -3.01 -2.84 -14.97
N ALA A 110 -3.22 -3.91 -14.22
CA ALA A 110 -3.88 -5.13 -14.71
C ALA A 110 -5.30 -4.85 -15.24
N VAL A 111 -6.02 -3.93 -14.60
CA VAL A 111 -7.39 -3.55 -14.98
C VAL A 111 -7.42 -2.54 -16.13
N LYS A 112 -6.59 -1.49 -16.09
CA LYS A 112 -6.68 -0.37 -17.04
C LYS A 112 -5.79 -0.54 -18.27
N ARG A 113 -4.74 -1.36 -18.20
CA ARG A 113 -3.75 -1.63 -19.27
C ARG A 113 -3.17 -0.37 -19.95
N ALA A 114 -3.17 0.77 -19.26
CA ALA A 114 -2.88 2.07 -19.86
C ALA A 114 -1.55 2.69 -19.38
N THR A 115 -1.03 2.28 -18.22
CA THR A 115 0.16 2.88 -17.62
C THR A 115 0.93 1.79 -16.87
N PRO A 116 2.27 1.69 -17.04
CA PRO A 116 3.08 0.80 -16.24
C PRO A 116 2.81 1.01 -14.75
N TRP A 117 2.67 -0.06 -13.96
CA TRP A 117 2.26 0.10 -12.55
C TRP A 117 3.18 1.06 -11.78
N ARG A 118 4.50 1.01 -12.05
CA ARG A 118 5.50 1.90 -11.43
C ARG A 118 5.27 3.38 -11.71
N ASP A 119 4.57 3.72 -12.79
CA ASP A 119 4.23 5.10 -13.18
C ASP A 119 2.93 5.61 -12.59
N THR A 120 2.19 4.77 -11.85
CA THR A 120 0.98 5.19 -11.13
C THR A 120 1.35 6.24 -10.08
N ALA A 121 0.67 7.39 -10.09
CA ALA A 121 1.00 8.55 -9.25
C ALA A 121 0.10 8.67 -8.01
N TYR A 122 0.72 8.84 -6.85
CA TYR A 122 0.08 8.89 -5.54
C TYR A 122 0.38 10.19 -4.81
N TRP A 123 -0.64 10.82 -4.26
CA TRP A 123 -0.47 11.92 -3.31
C TRP A 123 -0.38 11.35 -1.91
N ILE A 124 0.76 11.54 -1.24
CA ILE A 124 1.05 10.97 0.07
C ILE A 124 1.48 12.09 1.00
N CYS A 125 0.72 12.33 2.07
CA CYS A 125 0.86 13.53 2.90
C CYS A 125 2.29 13.79 3.42
N SER A 126 3.05 12.76 3.76
CA SER A 126 4.43 12.85 4.24
C SER A 126 5.45 13.28 3.19
N PHE A 127 5.13 13.08 1.91
CA PHE A 127 6.03 13.37 0.78
C PHE A 127 5.56 14.58 -0.04
N SER A 128 4.25 14.74 -0.21
CA SER A 128 3.62 15.78 -1.04
C SER A 128 3.50 17.12 -0.32
N ASN A 129 3.30 17.14 1.00
CA ASN A 129 3.35 18.38 1.77
C ASN A 129 4.80 18.80 1.99
N ASN A 130 5.08 20.10 1.90
CA ASN A 130 6.35 20.65 2.33
C ASN A 130 6.48 20.56 3.87
N GLN A 131 7.26 19.58 4.33
CA GLN A 131 7.47 19.30 5.75
C GLN A 131 8.20 20.44 6.51
N HIS A 132 8.81 21.38 5.79
CA HIS A 132 9.43 22.58 6.38
C HIS A 132 8.40 23.69 6.62
N ARG A 133 7.25 23.65 5.91
CA ARG A 133 6.24 24.73 5.89
C ARG A 133 4.82 24.19 6.07
N VAL A 134 4.64 23.20 6.96
CA VAL A 134 3.35 22.52 7.17
C VAL A 134 2.19 23.48 7.44
N ARG A 135 2.43 24.58 8.18
CA ARG A 135 1.38 25.60 8.41
C ARG A 135 0.87 26.25 7.13
N GLU A 136 1.76 26.50 6.16
CA GLU A 136 1.39 27.01 4.84
C GLU A 136 0.64 25.94 4.03
N GLU A 137 0.98 24.67 4.20
CA GLU A 137 0.28 23.54 3.56
C GLU A 137 -1.16 23.39 4.05
N LEU A 138 -1.45 23.73 5.31
CA LEU A 138 -2.80 23.65 5.87
C LEU A 138 -3.68 24.85 5.48
N GLY A 139 -3.08 26.02 5.22
CA GLY A 139 -3.84 27.24 4.94
C GLY A 139 -4.58 27.79 6.16
N ARG A 140 -5.54 28.69 5.95
CA ARG A 140 -6.38 29.23 7.04
C ARG A 140 -7.59 28.35 7.32
N ASP A 141 -8.07 27.68 6.28
CA ASP A 141 -9.19 26.75 6.29
C ASP A 141 -8.71 25.44 5.65
N TRP A 142 -9.19 24.31 6.16
CA TRP A 142 -8.88 22.97 5.64
C TRP A 142 -9.23 22.84 4.14
N SER A 143 -10.18 23.61 3.62
CA SER A 143 -10.50 23.67 2.19
C SER A 143 -9.41 24.33 1.32
N GLU A 144 -8.51 25.11 1.91
CA GLU A 144 -7.33 25.67 1.26
C GLU A 144 -6.10 24.76 1.36
N SER A 145 -6.21 23.69 2.16
CA SER A 145 -5.08 22.82 2.43
C SER A 145 -4.66 22.03 1.20
N SER A 146 -3.37 21.74 1.10
CA SER A 146 -2.78 20.98 0.01
C SER A 146 -3.42 19.59 -0.14
N PHE A 147 -3.69 18.91 0.99
CA PHE A 147 -4.36 17.61 0.96
C PHE A 147 -5.81 17.70 0.48
N TYR A 148 -6.57 18.71 0.89
CA TYR A 148 -7.96 18.87 0.45
C TYR A 148 -8.03 19.17 -1.05
N LEU A 149 -7.18 20.08 -1.52
CA LEU A 149 -7.09 20.45 -2.93
C LEU A 149 -6.71 19.24 -3.80
N ALA A 150 -5.78 18.40 -3.34
CA ALA A 150 -5.47 17.15 -4.01
C ALA A 150 -6.66 16.18 -3.98
N LEU A 151 -7.18 15.89 -2.79
CA LEU A 151 -8.25 14.91 -2.57
C LEU A 151 -9.53 15.23 -3.35
N ARG A 152 -9.85 16.52 -3.57
CA ARG A 152 -11.04 16.97 -4.31
C ARG A 152 -10.78 17.25 -5.79
N SER A 153 -9.53 17.22 -6.25
CA SER A 153 -9.18 17.48 -7.65
C SER A 153 -9.84 16.47 -8.61
N PRO A 154 -10.39 16.91 -9.77
CA PRO A 154 -11.04 16.02 -10.75
C PRO A 154 -10.16 14.87 -11.27
N GLY A 155 -8.84 15.07 -11.35
CA GLY A 155 -7.90 14.06 -11.85
C GLY A 155 -7.62 12.90 -10.87
N VAL A 156 -7.99 13.07 -9.60
CA VAL A 156 -7.80 12.04 -8.57
C VAL A 156 -8.91 11.01 -8.65
N GLN A 157 -8.54 9.76 -8.86
CA GLN A 157 -9.42 8.64 -9.17
C GLN A 157 -9.99 7.94 -7.95
N GLY A 158 -9.56 8.27 -6.73
CA GLY A 158 -10.05 7.65 -5.51
C GLY A 158 -9.02 7.70 -4.39
N THR A 159 -9.36 7.09 -3.27
CA THR A 159 -8.55 7.10 -2.05
C THR A 159 -8.09 5.70 -1.68
N CYS A 160 -6.77 5.50 -1.64
CA CYS A 160 -6.12 4.34 -1.05
C CYS A 160 -6.02 4.53 0.45
N LEU A 161 -6.87 3.84 1.22
CA LEU A 161 -6.79 3.79 2.67
C LEU A 161 -5.87 2.62 3.07
N ILE A 162 -4.70 2.93 3.61
CA ILE A 162 -3.69 1.92 4.00
C ILE A 162 -4.05 1.33 5.36
N VAL A 163 -4.56 0.10 5.39
CA VAL A 163 -5.12 -0.55 6.58
C VAL A 163 -4.58 -1.95 6.81
N ASP A 164 -4.60 -2.35 8.09
CA ASP A 164 -4.41 -3.71 8.57
C ASP A 164 -5.72 -4.19 9.24
N GLU A 165 -5.71 -5.40 9.82
CA GLU A 165 -6.84 -5.96 10.56
C GLU A 165 -7.28 -5.13 11.77
N ARG A 166 -6.44 -4.21 12.26
CA ARG A 166 -6.75 -3.33 13.40
C ARG A 166 -7.43 -2.03 12.96
N ALA A 167 -7.36 -1.70 11.67
CA ALA A 167 -7.99 -0.52 11.07
C ALA A 167 -7.68 0.79 11.81
N LEU A 168 -6.46 0.93 12.33
CA LEU A 168 -6.06 2.10 13.11
C LEU A 168 -6.25 3.45 12.39
N PRO A 169 -6.09 3.57 11.05
CA PRO A 169 -6.40 4.82 10.36
C PRO A 169 -7.82 5.32 10.64
N LEU A 170 -8.81 4.43 10.75
CA LEU A 170 -10.20 4.82 11.05
C LEU A 170 -10.41 5.27 12.51
N THR A 171 -9.38 5.17 13.36
CA THR A 171 -9.34 5.77 14.70
C THR A 171 -8.64 7.13 14.73
N ARG A 172 -8.22 7.65 13.57
CA ARG A 172 -7.55 8.96 13.43
C ARG A 172 -8.48 9.94 12.74
N SER A 173 -8.73 11.09 13.35
CA SER A 173 -9.69 12.07 12.81
C SER A 173 -9.31 12.54 11.40
N TRP A 174 -8.02 12.73 11.11
CA TRP A 174 -7.55 13.13 9.78
C TRP A 174 -7.84 12.08 8.70
N CYS A 175 -7.54 10.79 8.94
CA CYS A 175 -7.88 9.74 7.98
C CYS A 175 -9.40 9.61 7.81
N LEU A 176 -10.15 9.74 8.91
CA LEU A 176 -11.61 9.72 8.86
C LEU A 176 -12.16 10.87 8.01
N PHE A 177 -11.58 12.05 8.14
CA PHE A 177 -11.91 13.21 7.33
C PHE A 177 -11.65 12.94 5.83
N GLU A 178 -10.49 12.39 5.46
CA GLU A 178 -10.14 12.08 4.07
C GLU A 178 -11.11 11.04 3.46
N VAL A 179 -11.46 10.03 4.24
CA VAL A 179 -12.45 9.02 3.86
C VAL A 179 -13.85 9.65 3.71
N ALA A 180 -14.24 10.55 4.62
CA ALA A 180 -15.51 11.26 4.54
C ALA A 180 -15.61 12.13 3.28
N GLN A 181 -14.56 12.88 2.96
CA GLN A 181 -14.50 13.67 1.72
C GLN A 181 -14.60 12.81 0.46
N THR A 182 -13.99 11.63 0.48
CA THR A 182 -14.08 10.66 -0.62
C THR A 182 -15.53 10.21 -0.79
N ILE A 183 -16.19 9.78 0.29
CA ILE A 183 -17.59 9.36 0.28
C ILE A 183 -18.51 10.49 -0.17
N GLN A 184 -18.30 11.72 0.30
CA GLN A 184 -19.09 12.86 -0.11
C GLN A 184 -18.98 13.11 -1.62
N PHE A 185 -17.77 12.99 -2.17
CA PHE A 185 -17.56 13.12 -3.61
C PHE A 185 -18.29 12.01 -4.37
N GLU A 186 -18.31 10.79 -3.83
CA GLU A 186 -19.08 9.69 -4.43
C GLU A 186 -20.58 10.01 -4.48
N ASP A 187 -21.16 10.40 -3.34
CA ASP A 187 -22.58 10.76 -3.24
C ASP A 187 -22.94 11.91 -4.20
N GLU A 188 -22.08 12.94 -4.31
CA GLU A 188 -22.26 14.08 -5.23
C GLU A 188 -22.25 13.65 -6.71
N ALA A 189 -21.39 12.70 -7.07
CA ALA A 189 -21.32 12.17 -8.43
C ALA A 189 -22.51 11.25 -8.78
N ASP A 190 -22.98 10.42 -7.84
CA ASP A 190 -24.14 9.53 -8.06
C ASP A 190 -25.45 10.32 -8.22
N ALA A 191 -25.59 11.44 -7.51
CA ALA A 191 -26.73 12.35 -7.64
C ALA A 191 -26.83 12.99 -9.03
N GLY A 192 -25.75 12.99 -9.81
CA GLY A 192 -25.68 13.58 -11.15
C GLY A 192 -25.86 12.59 -12.31
N ASP A 193 -25.65 11.28 -12.13
CA ASP A 193 -25.55 10.33 -13.27
C ASP A 193 -26.42 9.06 -13.22
N GLY A 194 -27.12 8.78 -12.12
CA GLY A 194 -28.15 7.73 -12.05
C GLY A 194 -27.69 6.28 -12.32
N SER A 195 -26.40 5.97 -12.47
CA SER A 195 -25.94 4.59 -12.73
C SER A 195 -25.14 4.04 -11.54
N SER A 196 -25.77 3.21 -10.73
CA SER A 196 -25.17 2.56 -9.56
C SER A 196 -24.29 1.37 -9.93
N MET A 197 -23.11 1.59 -10.52
CA MET A 197 -22.06 0.55 -10.52
C MET A 197 -20.67 1.17 -10.69
N ARG A 198 -19.88 1.15 -9.62
CA ARG A 198 -18.53 1.72 -9.57
C ARG A 198 -17.52 0.58 -9.46
N SER A 199 -16.67 0.42 -10.46
CA SER A 199 -15.54 -0.51 -10.48
C SER A 199 -14.31 0.26 -10.94
N VAL A 200 -13.11 -0.17 -10.52
CA VAL A 200 -11.82 0.34 -11.05
C VAL A 200 -11.79 0.27 -12.58
N SER A 201 -12.54 -0.67 -13.17
CA SER A 201 -12.64 -0.89 -14.61
C SER A 201 -13.51 0.12 -15.38
N SER A 202 -14.36 0.93 -14.72
CA SER A 202 -15.30 1.82 -15.44
C SER A 202 -14.77 3.21 -15.77
N GLY A 203 -13.49 3.51 -15.49
CA GLY A 203 -12.87 4.80 -15.82
C GLY A 203 -13.42 6.02 -15.05
N ARG A 204 -14.52 5.86 -14.29
CA ARG A 204 -15.05 6.87 -13.36
C ARG A 204 -14.22 6.92 -12.07
N ARG A 205 -14.24 8.08 -11.41
CA ARG A 205 -13.60 8.29 -10.11
C ARG A 205 -14.17 7.30 -9.08
N GLY A 206 -13.31 6.39 -8.64
CA GLY A 206 -13.56 5.37 -7.64
C GLY A 206 -13.56 5.90 -6.21
N GLY A 207 -14.02 5.03 -5.31
CA GLY A 207 -14.23 5.33 -3.90
C GLY A 207 -13.02 5.12 -3.01
N VAL A 208 -13.30 4.58 -1.82
CA VAL A 208 -12.30 4.19 -0.84
C VAL A 208 -11.86 2.74 -1.10
N PHE A 209 -10.57 2.57 -1.33
CA PHE A 209 -9.91 1.28 -1.49
C PHE A 209 -9.19 0.91 -0.20
N PHE A 210 -9.55 -0.22 0.39
CA PHE A 210 -8.91 -0.79 1.57
C PHE A 210 -7.66 -1.55 1.11
N CYS A 211 -6.54 -0.84 1.12
CA CYS A 211 -5.25 -1.36 0.67
C CYS A 211 -4.50 -1.96 1.85
N THR A 212 -4.14 -3.24 1.74
CA THR A 212 -3.37 -3.97 2.74
C THR A 212 -2.08 -4.49 2.11
N ARG A 213 -1.10 -4.91 2.93
CA ARG A 213 0.11 -5.59 2.41
C ARG A 213 -0.18 -6.84 1.59
N SER A 214 -1.33 -7.48 1.84
CA SER A 214 -1.73 -8.71 1.17
C SER A 214 -2.49 -8.47 -0.14
N GLY A 215 -2.93 -7.24 -0.40
CA GLY A 215 -3.74 -6.89 -1.56
C GLY A 215 -4.87 -5.91 -1.22
N ILE A 216 -5.70 -5.61 -2.21
CA ILE A 216 -6.87 -4.73 -2.06
C ILE A 216 -8.07 -5.59 -1.64
N VAL A 217 -8.72 -5.24 -0.51
CA VAL A 217 -9.89 -6.00 -0.01
C VAL A 217 -11.08 -5.86 -0.96
N ASN A 218 -11.30 -4.66 -1.50
CA ASN A 218 -12.40 -4.36 -2.43
C ASN A 218 -12.39 -5.25 -3.68
N GLU A 219 -11.21 -5.70 -4.11
CA GLU A 219 -10.99 -6.51 -5.31
C GLU A 219 -10.81 -8.00 -4.98
N GLY A 220 -11.02 -8.39 -3.71
CA GLY A 220 -10.89 -9.78 -3.25
C GLY A 220 -9.46 -10.35 -3.31
N GLN A 221 -8.45 -9.49 -3.36
CA GLN A 221 -7.05 -9.90 -3.46
C GLN A 221 -6.34 -10.00 -2.12
N ALA A 222 -6.83 -9.28 -1.11
CA ALA A 222 -6.29 -9.38 0.24
C ALA A 222 -6.45 -10.80 0.80
N ALA A 223 -5.54 -11.19 1.70
CA ALA A 223 -5.64 -12.46 2.39
C ALA A 223 -6.97 -12.56 3.16
N VAL A 224 -7.54 -13.77 3.21
CA VAL A 224 -8.87 -14.00 3.79
C VAL A 224 -8.89 -13.65 5.28
N ASP A 225 -7.85 -14.01 6.02
CA ASP A 225 -7.70 -13.71 7.44
C ASP A 225 -7.62 -12.20 7.71
N VAL A 226 -6.86 -11.45 6.90
CA VAL A 226 -6.80 -9.98 6.96
C VAL A 226 -8.17 -9.37 6.69
N SER A 227 -8.87 -9.85 5.65
CA SER A 227 -10.21 -9.38 5.27
C SER A 227 -11.23 -9.63 6.39
N MET A 228 -11.21 -10.82 6.99
CA MET A 228 -12.05 -11.18 8.13
C MET A 228 -11.70 -10.37 9.39
N GLY A 229 -10.42 -10.17 9.67
CA GLY A 229 -9.95 -9.38 10.80
C GLY A 229 -10.41 -7.93 10.70
N LEU A 230 -10.24 -7.31 9.53
CA LEU A 230 -10.73 -5.98 9.23
C LEU A 230 -12.26 -5.90 9.40
N ALA A 231 -13.02 -6.85 8.83
CA ALA A 231 -14.47 -6.87 8.97
C ALA A 231 -14.92 -6.98 10.44
N LYS A 232 -14.31 -7.88 11.22
CA LYS A 232 -14.56 -8.01 12.67
C LYS A 232 -14.27 -6.71 13.40
N ARG A 233 -13.18 -6.03 13.06
CA ARG A 233 -12.83 -4.73 13.65
C ARG A 233 -13.88 -3.67 13.35
N MET A 234 -14.45 -3.64 12.15
CA MET A 234 -15.47 -2.67 11.73
C MET A 234 -16.82 -2.83 12.43
N VAL A 235 -17.13 -4.03 12.93
CA VAL A 235 -18.33 -4.26 13.76
C VAL A 235 -18.22 -3.49 15.09
N ALA A 236 -17.06 -3.54 15.74
CA ALA A 236 -16.84 -2.92 17.05
C ALA A 236 -16.38 -1.46 16.97
N LEU A 237 -15.78 -1.04 15.85
CA LEU A 237 -15.23 0.30 15.71
C LEU A 237 -16.35 1.34 15.60
N ARG A 238 -16.16 2.44 16.33
CA ARG A 238 -17.02 3.62 16.36
C ARG A 238 -16.22 4.82 15.86
N LEU A 239 -16.63 5.40 14.74
CA LEU A 239 -15.87 6.50 14.12
C LEU A 239 -15.88 7.78 14.97
N GLU A 240 -16.86 7.95 15.85
CA GLU A 240 -16.91 9.04 16.83
C GLU A 240 -15.80 8.99 17.88
N ASP A 241 -15.14 7.84 18.06
CA ASP A 241 -13.99 7.69 18.98
C ASP A 241 -12.67 8.10 18.31
N ALA A 242 -12.69 8.52 17.04
CA ALA A 242 -11.49 8.91 16.31
C ALA A 242 -10.84 10.18 16.89
N SER A 243 -9.52 10.15 17.05
CA SER A 243 -8.75 11.20 17.71
C SER A 243 -7.69 11.86 16.81
N ALA A 244 -7.33 13.10 17.13
CA ALA A 244 -6.18 13.80 16.56
C ALA A 244 -5.24 14.29 17.67
N SER A 245 -3.96 14.48 17.34
CA SER A 245 -2.98 15.01 18.29
C SER A 245 -3.28 16.46 18.67
N ASN A 246 -3.91 17.20 17.76
CA ASN A 246 -4.43 18.54 18.02
C ASN A 246 -5.95 18.45 18.34
N PRO A 247 -6.39 18.87 19.53
CA PRO A 247 -7.80 18.80 19.92
C PRO A 247 -8.69 19.72 19.08
N ASP A 248 -8.17 20.84 18.57
CA ASP A 248 -8.95 21.76 17.73
C ASP A 248 -9.24 21.14 16.37
N ASP A 249 -8.28 20.41 15.79
CA ASP A 249 -8.47 19.67 14.54
C ASP A 249 -9.50 18.55 14.73
N GLN A 250 -9.39 17.80 15.84
CA GLN A 250 -10.38 16.78 16.20
C GLN A 250 -11.79 17.38 16.29
N ALA A 251 -11.95 18.49 17.03
CA ALA A 251 -13.23 19.14 17.21
C ALA A 251 -13.83 19.66 15.88
N GLN A 252 -12.99 20.24 15.01
CA GLN A 252 -13.41 20.72 13.69
C GLN A 252 -13.86 19.58 12.78
N ILE A 253 -13.07 18.50 12.69
CA ILE A 253 -13.42 17.32 11.89
C ILE A 253 -14.70 16.66 12.40
N HIS A 254 -14.83 16.51 13.71
CA HIS A 254 -16.04 15.97 14.32
C HIS A 254 -17.27 16.83 14.01
N ARG A 255 -17.12 18.16 14.06
CA ARG A 255 -18.19 19.09 13.68
C ARG A 255 -18.54 18.92 12.21
N PHE A 256 -17.56 18.84 11.32
CA PHE A 256 -17.76 18.62 9.89
C PHE A 256 -18.56 17.33 9.63
N ILE A 257 -18.20 16.21 10.25
CA ILE A 257 -18.93 14.94 10.10
C ILE A 257 -20.38 15.09 10.57
N ARG A 258 -20.61 15.77 11.70
CA ARG A 258 -21.96 16.00 12.22
C ARG A 258 -22.82 16.89 11.33
N THR A 259 -22.25 17.95 10.75
CA THR A 259 -23.04 18.98 10.04
C THR A 259 -23.12 18.76 8.54
N ARG A 260 -22.08 18.19 7.91
CA ARG A 260 -21.98 18.06 6.44
C ARG A 260 -22.12 16.62 5.95
N MET A 261 -21.76 15.64 6.78
CA MET A 261 -21.81 14.22 6.40
C MET A 261 -23.05 13.48 6.95
N GLY A 262 -24.00 14.19 7.56
CA GLY A 262 -25.19 13.58 8.15
C GLY A 262 -24.94 12.82 9.46
N GLY A 263 -23.83 13.09 10.15
CA GLY A 263 -23.53 12.48 11.44
C GLY A 263 -22.67 11.22 11.40
N PHE A 264 -22.13 10.88 12.57
CA PHE A 264 -21.33 9.67 12.75
C PHE A 264 -22.13 8.39 12.51
N GLU A 265 -23.44 8.37 12.76
CA GLU A 265 -24.29 7.21 12.46
C GLU A 265 -24.32 6.91 10.95
N LYS A 266 -24.55 7.92 10.11
CA LYS A 266 -24.51 7.78 8.65
C LYS A 266 -23.11 7.33 8.21
N MET A 267 -22.06 7.97 8.72
CA MET A 267 -20.68 7.64 8.37
C MET A 267 -20.29 6.20 8.75
N ASN A 268 -20.62 5.76 9.95
CA ASN A 268 -20.40 4.38 10.41
C ASN A 268 -21.12 3.39 9.49
N ARG A 269 -22.37 3.68 9.11
CA ARG A 269 -23.15 2.85 8.17
C ARG A 269 -22.48 2.77 6.79
N CYS A 270 -22.11 3.90 6.20
CA CYS A 270 -21.49 3.97 4.88
C CYS A 270 -20.16 3.20 4.80
N ILE A 271 -19.35 3.23 5.85
CA ILE A 271 -18.09 2.46 5.93
C ILE A 271 -18.35 0.97 6.10
N ARG A 272 -19.27 0.61 7.00
CA ARG A 272 -19.64 -0.80 7.22
C ARG A 272 -20.22 -1.44 5.95
N GLU A 273 -21.05 -0.73 5.20
CA GLU A 273 -21.59 -1.19 3.91
C GLU A 273 -20.48 -1.41 2.85
N ARG A 274 -19.48 -0.52 2.79
CA ARG A 274 -18.33 -0.68 1.88
C ARG A 274 -17.48 -1.91 2.27
N ILE A 275 -17.22 -2.10 3.56
CA ILE A 275 -16.48 -3.26 4.07
C ILE A 275 -17.26 -4.56 3.86
N ALA A 276 -18.58 -4.55 4.09
CA ALA A 276 -19.44 -5.71 3.84
C ALA A 276 -19.42 -6.11 2.36
N ARG A 277 -19.50 -5.14 1.44
CA ARG A 277 -19.35 -5.40 0.00
C ARG A 277 -17.97 -5.96 -0.34
N ALA A 278 -16.90 -5.34 0.18
CA ALA A 278 -15.53 -5.81 -0.04
C ALA A 278 -15.33 -7.24 0.49
N LEU A 279 -15.92 -7.59 1.63
CA LEU A 279 -15.89 -8.94 2.18
C LEU A 279 -16.63 -9.94 1.29
N GLY A 280 -17.80 -9.58 0.75
CA GLY A 280 -18.52 -10.42 -0.20
C GLY A 280 -17.72 -10.69 -1.48
N THR A 281 -16.98 -9.69 -1.99
CA THR A 281 -16.04 -9.89 -3.11
C THR A 281 -14.91 -10.84 -2.72
N ALA A 282 -14.28 -10.63 -1.56
CA ALA A 282 -13.20 -11.48 -1.08
C ALA A 282 -13.62 -12.94 -0.86
N GLU A 283 -14.82 -13.16 -0.31
CA GLU A 283 -15.43 -14.49 -0.16
C GLU A 283 -15.63 -15.16 -1.52
N SER A 284 -16.23 -14.45 -2.48
CA SER A 284 -16.49 -14.95 -3.83
C SER A 284 -15.20 -15.37 -4.55
N VAL A 285 -14.16 -14.52 -4.49
CA VAL A 285 -12.84 -14.81 -5.10
C VAL A 285 -12.17 -16.00 -4.41
N ALA A 286 -12.20 -16.06 -3.07
CA ALA A 286 -11.62 -17.18 -2.34
C ALA A 286 -12.31 -18.50 -2.68
N MET A 287 -13.64 -18.54 -2.74
CA MET A 287 -14.40 -19.73 -3.13
C MET A 287 -14.10 -20.18 -4.55
N ALA A 288 -13.99 -19.24 -5.51
CA ALA A 288 -13.61 -19.55 -6.88
C ALA A 288 -12.20 -20.17 -6.97
N ASN A 289 -11.23 -19.62 -6.22
CA ASN A 289 -9.87 -20.16 -6.15
C ASN A 289 -9.85 -21.57 -5.55
N PHE A 290 -10.59 -21.82 -4.45
CA PHE A 290 -10.71 -23.15 -3.89
C PHE A 290 -11.32 -24.16 -4.87
N ALA A 291 -12.35 -23.77 -5.61
CA ALA A 291 -12.97 -24.61 -6.63
C ALA A 291 -11.97 -24.93 -7.76
N SER A 292 -11.22 -23.94 -8.24
CA SER A 292 -10.19 -24.11 -9.26
C SER A 292 -9.08 -25.07 -8.82
N ILE A 293 -8.56 -24.91 -7.59
CA ILE A 293 -7.53 -25.79 -7.02
C ILE A 293 -8.06 -27.21 -6.87
N LYS A 294 -9.28 -27.40 -6.36
CA LYS A 294 -9.90 -28.73 -6.23
C LYS A 294 -10.01 -29.43 -7.59
N SER A 295 -10.44 -28.72 -8.62
CA SER A 295 -10.52 -29.25 -9.99
C SER A 295 -9.15 -29.61 -10.55
N ALA A 296 -8.13 -28.78 -10.33
CA ALA A 296 -6.76 -29.05 -10.78
C ALA A 296 -6.14 -30.28 -10.08
N LEU A 297 -6.39 -30.43 -8.78
CA LEU A 297 -5.95 -31.59 -8.00
C LEU A 297 -6.65 -32.88 -8.46
N ALA A 298 -7.95 -32.83 -8.74
CA ALA A 298 -8.70 -33.97 -9.28
C ALA A 298 -8.16 -34.39 -10.66
N ALA A 299 -7.92 -33.44 -11.56
CA ALA A 299 -7.40 -33.71 -12.91
C ALA A 299 -5.95 -34.26 -12.91
N SER A 300 -5.18 -33.98 -11.86
CA SER A 300 -3.80 -34.48 -11.71
C SER A 300 -3.73 -35.91 -11.16
N GLY A 301 -4.85 -36.46 -10.68
CA GLY A 301 -4.93 -37.81 -10.09
C GLY A 301 -5.17 -38.94 -11.09
N ASP A 302 -5.65 -38.65 -12.31
CA ASP A 302 -6.06 -39.66 -13.30
C ASP A 302 -4.92 -40.09 -14.27
N GLY A 303 -3.65 -39.86 -13.88
CA GLY A 303 -2.48 -39.98 -14.77
C GLY A 303 -1.55 -41.18 -14.57
N GLN A 304 -1.83 -42.12 -13.66
CA GLN A 304 -1.03 -43.36 -13.50
C GLN A 304 -1.90 -44.54 -13.07
N ASP A 305 -2.59 -45.15 -14.02
CA ASP A 305 -2.93 -46.57 -13.99
C ASP A 305 -3.04 -47.08 -15.43
N GLY A 306 -1.88 -47.29 -16.06
CA GLY A 306 -1.77 -48.01 -17.32
C GLY A 306 -1.57 -49.51 -17.05
N PRO A 307 -2.34 -50.42 -17.66
CA PRO A 307 -2.27 -51.84 -17.36
C PRO A 307 -0.97 -52.44 -17.90
N ALA A 308 -0.35 -53.28 -17.06
CA ALA A 308 0.71 -54.19 -17.46
C ALA A 308 0.23 -55.08 -18.62
N SER A 309 0.90 -55.01 -19.77
CA SER A 309 0.74 -55.99 -20.84
C SER A 309 2.10 -56.45 -21.38
N ALA A 310 2.39 -57.69 -21.02
CA ALA A 310 3.14 -58.74 -21.69
C ALA A 310 4.16 -58.39 -22.81
N ARG A 311 5.39 -58.89 -22.58
CA ARG A 311 6.38 -59.25 -23.61
C ARG A 311 5.81 -60.27 -24.61
N PRO A 312 6.35 -60.33 -25.84
CA PRO A 312 7.17 -61.50 -26.16
C PRO A 312 8.48 -61.22 -26.95
N SER A 313 9.49 -62.02 -26.58
CA SER A 313 10.63 -62.61 -27.30
C SER A 313 11.09 -62.12 -28.70
N SER A 314 12.37 -61.73 -28.72
CA SER A 314 13.47 -62.12 -29.65
C SER A 314 13.17 -62.54 -31.10
N SER A 315 13.86 -61.93 -32.08
CA SER A 315 15.07 -62.50 -32.72
C SER A 315 15.59 -61.69 -33.93
N SER A 316 16.91 -61.71 -34.11
CA SER A 316 17.67 -61.69 -35.39
C SER A 316 17.82 -60.40 -36.23
N GLY A 317 19.08 -60.04 -36.55
CA GLY A 317 19.42 -59.59 -37.92
C GLY A 317 20.25 -58.30 -38.13
N VAL A 318 21.56 -58.36 -37.89
CA VAL A 318 22.71 -57.86 -38.70
C VAL A 318 22.57 -56.66 -39.67
N GLY A 319 23.53 -55.70 -39.58
CA GLY A 319 24.06 -54.90 -40.71
C GLY A 319 24.19 -53.39 -40.41
N ALA A 320 25.33 -52.84 -39.96
CA ALA A 320 26.51 -52.40 -40.73
C ALA A 320 26.50 -50.89 -41.15
N LEU A 321 27.41 -50.14 -40.51
CA LEU A 321 28.30 -49.06 -40.99
C LEU A 321 27.75 -47.78 -41.68
N GLY A 322 28.16 -46.62 -41.14
CA GLY A 322 28.22 -45.33 -41.85
C GLY A 322 28.58 -44.13 -40.97
N HIS A 323 29.77 -43.54 -41.20
CA HIS A 323 30.36 -42.28 -40.67
C HIS A 323 29.38 -41.08 -40.49
N ASP A 324 29.36 -40.34 -39.37
CA ASP A 324 30.25 -39.22 -38.89
C ASP A 324 29.98 -37.85 -39.58
N PRO A 325 30.29 -36.65 -39.01
CA PRO A 325 30.00 -36.05 -37.68
C PRO A 325 29.24 -34.69 -37.78
N GLY A 326 28.75 -34.15 -36.65
CA GLY A 326 28.27 -32.76 -36.54
C GLY A 326 27.67 -32.39 -35.19
N SER A 327 28.51 -32.13 -34.19
CA SER A 327 28.18 -31.62 -32.83
C SER A 327 27.79 -30.12 -32.83
N PRO A 328 27.62 -29.45 -31.67
CA PRO A 328 26.83 -29.71 -30.43
C PRO A 328 25.85 -28.52 -30.21
N GLY A 329 24.99 -28.37 -29.21
CA GLY A 329 24.70 -29.04 -27.95
C GLY A 329 23.93 -28.03 -27.09
N SER A 330 22.80 -28.43 -26.50
CA SER A 330 22.17 -27.72 -25.40
C SER A 330 21.77 -28.76 -24.37
N LEU A 331 22.60 -28.89 -23.34
CA LEU A 331 22.37 -29.79 -22.22
C LEU A 331 21.65 -29.01 -21.12
N HIS A 332 20.43 -29.49 -20.85
CA HIS A 332 19.83 -29.51 -19.53
C HIS A 332 20.81 -30.01 -18.47
N SER A 333 20.75 -29.43 -17.27
CA SER A 333 20.90 -30.23 -16.05
C SER A 333 20.03 -29.66 -14.94
N SER A 334 18.91 -30.35 -14.69
CA SER A 334 18.27 -30.40 -13.39
C SER A 334 19.05 -31.38 -12.51
N ILE A 335 19.32 -31.04 -11.25
CA ILE A 335 19.43 -32.04 -10.17
C ILE A 335 18.69 -31.49 -8.96
N ALA A 336 17.95 -32.40 -8.33
CA ALA A 336 16.92 -32.20 -7.35
C ALA A 336 17.42 -32.42 -5.90
N SER A 337 16.65 -31.84 -4.97
CA SER A 337 16.20 -32.41 -3.69
C SER A 337 17.19 -32.78 -2.57
N GLY A 338 16.93 -32.17 -1.41
CA GLY A 338 16.65 -32.93 -0.17
C GLY A 338 17.59 -32.67 1.00
N LEU A 339 17.06 -32.13 2.11
CA LEU A 339 16.88 -32.86 3.38
C LEU A 339 16.27 -31.96 4.47
N SER A 340 15.33 -32.54 5.22
CA SER A 340 14.63 -32.00 6.37
C SER A 340 15.45 -32.10 7.66
N ALA A 341 15.19 -31.21 8.63
CA ALA A 341 15.22 -31.57 10.06
C ALA A 341 14.37 -30.59 10.88
N SER A 342 13.55 -31.15 11.77
CA SER A 342 12.60 -30.50 12.67
C SER A 342 13.13 -30.38 14.11
N SER A 343 12.60 -29.37 14.81
CA SER A 343 12.30 -29.27 16.25
C SER A 343 13.43 -29.39 17.29
N THR A 344 13.60 -28.36 18.15
CA THR A 344 12.99 -28.32 19.50
C THR A 344 13.25 -26.97 20.19
N ASP A 345 12.20 -26.48 20.86
CA ASP A 345 12.16 -25.40 21.86
C ASP A 345 12.68 -25.93 23.21
N PRO A 346 13.30 -25.10 24.08
CA PRO A 346 12.59 -24.76 25.32
C PRO A 346 12.86 -23.36 25.90
N GLY A 347 11.80 -22.73 26.40
CA GLY A 347 11.69 -22.41 27.83
C GLY A 347 12.12 -21.02 28.33
N LEU A 348 11.13 -20.26 28.81
CA LEU A 348 11.23 -19.02 29.60
C LEU A 348 12.19 -19.11 30.80
N GLN A 349 12.97 -18.03 31.02
CA GLN A 349 13.21 -17.48 32.37
C GLN A 349 13.50 -15.97 32.33
N ARG A 350 12.93 -15.25 33.31
CA ARG A 350 12.99 -13.79 33.51
C ARG A 350 14.26 -13.37 34.25
N SER A 351 14.84 -12.24 33.85
CA SER A 351 15.50 -11.25 34.73
C SER A 351 15.65 -9.94 33.94
N SER A 352 14.83 -8.91 34.17
CA SER A 352 15.08 -7.82 35.12
C SER A 352 16.46 -7.15 34.97
N GLN A 353 16.56 -6.17 34.06
CA GLN A 353 17.23 -4.89 34.33
C GLN A 353 16.84 -3.87 33.23
N ARG A 354 15.94 -2.95 33.59
CA ARG A 354 15.68 -1.69 32.88
C ARG A 354 16.48 -0.59 33.58
N GLY A 355 17.02 0.32 32.80
CA GLY A 355 17.26 1.68 33.28
C GLY A 355 18.08 2.47 32.28
N THR A 356 17.54 3.62 31.87
CA THR A 356 18.19 4.71 31.11
C THR A 356 18.44 4.47 29.62
N ASP A 357 17.43 4.79 28.80
CA ASP A 357 17.63 5.41 27.46
C ASP A 357 16.33 5.92 26.81
N TYR A 358 15.18 5.66 27.41
CA TYR A 358 13.86 6.09 26.89
C TYR A 358 13.52 7.60 26.99
N LYS A 359 14.37 8.46 27.56
CA LYS A 359 14.02 9.88 27.76
C LYS A 359 14.30 10.76 26.54
N THR A 360 15.20 10.37 25.65
CA THR A 360 15.63 11.19 24.50
C THR A 360 14.74 11.02 23.26
N ASP A 361 14.13 9.84 23.07
CA ASP A 361 13.16 9.60 21.99
C ASP A 361 11.82 10.30 22.24
N GLY A 362 11.40 10.39 23.50
CA GLY A 362 10.13 11.04 23.88
C GLY A 362 10.08 12.55 23.62
N GLN A 363 11.22 13.24 23.47
CA GLN A 363 11.26 14.67 23.15
C GLN A 363 11.25 14.95 21.65
N ARG A 364 11.82 14.06 20.81
CA ARG A 364 11.72 14.16 19.34
C ARG A 364 10.32 13.77 18.84
N GLN A 365 9.69 12.77 19.48
CA GLN A 365 8.32 12.35 19.20
C GLN A 365 7.30 13.49 19.40
N ARG A 366 7.43 14.26 20.49
CA ARG A 366 6.54 15.41 20.79
C ARG A 366 6.66 16.57 19.78
N GLN A 367 7.78 16.67 19.06
CA GLN A 367 7.97 17.73 18.07
C GLN A 367 7.42 17.35 16.70
N ALA A 368 7.26 16.06 16.40
CA ALA A 368 6.48 15.56 15.27
C ALA A 368 4.97 15.52 15.59
N ASP A 369 4.60 15.26 16.85
CA ASP A 369 3.19 15.17 17.27
C ASP A 369 2.50 16.53 17.46
N ARG A 370 3.26 17.64 17.49
CA ARG A 370 2.75 19.03 17.50
C ARG A 370 2.75 19.69 16.11
N ARG A 371 3.04 18.95 15.04
CA ARG A 371 3.22 19.48 13.67
C ARG A 371 2.20 18.90 12.70
#